data_AF-A0A1G6DVX0-F1
#
_entry.id   AF-A0A1G6DVX0-F1
#
_cell.length_a   1.000
_cell.length_b   1.000
_cell.length_c   1.000
_cell.angle_alpha   90.00
_cell.angle_beta   90.00
_cell.angle_gamma   90.00
#
_symmetry.space_group_name_H-M   'P 1'
#
loop_
_entity.id
_entity.type
_entity.pdbx_description
1 polymer ?
#
loop_
_entity_poly.entity_id
_entity_poly.type
_entity_poly.pdbx_seq_one_letter_code
_entity_poly.pdbx_strand_id
1 'polypeptide(L)'
;MTEILDAAALNELRPERVFDGADLDCGSGLILLIRENMLQIPVGEILEMRTREPTVNDDLPPWCRMSGHEYLGRLEGDGYARYFMRRGEPKTAAGAPPSDDQALAEDKKKAMDYEWRMRVRSTGNLKSTVYCRNFSWDLGQPASFKDKDAHPCAVEALLGALGGALSSGFATDCAREGLDVDDIEITVRGKLRNILAHMGLEPGDPSFASIEVKCFASTMDNENKVRSTWEQTVARSPIAATLAKAVDLNIKFAVV
;
A
#
# COMPACT_ATOMS: atom_id res chain seq x y z
N MET A 1 12.33 12.05 31.64
CA MET A 1 13.04 11.81 30.36
C MET A 1 13.14 10.30 30.27
N THR A 2 12.35 9.66 29.41
CA THR A 2 12.42 8.20 29.19
C THR A 2 13.83 7.84 28.74
N GLU A 3 14.45 6.89 29.42
CA GLU A 3 15.79 6.40 29.10
C GLU A 3 15.68 5.41 27.92
N ILE A 4 16.36 5.72 26.81
CA ILE A 4 16.46 4.80 25.68
C ILE A 4 17.42 3.68 26.09
N LEU A 5 16.97 2.44 25.98
CA LEU A 5 17.74 1.26 26.34
C LEU A 5 18.88 1.03 25.33
N ASP A 6 20.00 0.51 25.83
CA ASP A 6 21.10 0.09 24.97
C ASP A 6 20.79 -1.23 24.24
N ALA A 7 21.66 -1.59 23.30
CA ALA A 7 21.44 -2.78 22.47
C ALA A 7 21.44 -4.10 23.26
N ALA A 8 22.18 -4.18 24.37
CA ALA A 8 22.22 -5.39 25.20
C ALA A 8 20.87 -5.56 25.93
N ALA A 9 20.39 -4.50 26.58
CA ALA A 9 19.11 -4.49 27.26
C ALA A 9 17.94 -4.75 26.31
N LEU A 10 17.94 -4.17 25.11
CA LEU A 10 16.89 -4.41 24.10
C LEU A 10 16.83 -5.87 23.65
N ASN A 11 17.97 -6.56 23.53
CA ASN A 11 18.00 -7.98 23.15
C ASN A 11 17.46 -8.92 24.23
N GLU A 12 17.47 -8.49 25.49
CA GLU A 12 16.95 -9.27 26.63
C GLU A 12 15.44 -9.06 26.84
N LEU A 13 14.83 -8.05 26.19
CA LEU A 13 13.40 -7.81 26.29
C LEU A 13 12.60 -9.01 25.78
N ARG A 14 11.48 -9.28 26.46
CA ARG A 14 10.46 -10.23 26.02
C ARG A 14 9.22 -9.45 25.60
N PRO A 15 9.01 -9.22 24.30
CA PRO A 15 7.80 -8.59 23.82
C PRO A 15 6.60 -9.50 24.09
N GLU A 16 5.52 -8.92 24.61
CA GLU A 16 4.23 -9.61 24.73
C GLU A 16 3.64 -9.87 23.34
N ARG A 17 3.95 -8.99 22.40
CA ARG A 17 3.49 -9.12 21.02
C ARG A 17 4.56 -8.66 20.04
N VAL A 18 4.60 -9.31 18.88
CA VAL A 18 5.45 -8.94 17.76
C VAL A 18 4.56 -8.83 16.52
N PHE A 19 4.75 -7.79 15.71
CA PHE A 19 4.14 -7.71 14.39
C PHE A 19 5.10 -7.10 13.37
N ASP A 20 4.84 -7.39 12.09
CA ASP A 20 5.58 -6.85 10.96
C ASP A 20 4.75 -5.77 10.26
N GLY A 21 5.27 -4.54 10.23
CA GLY A 21 4.73 -3.39 9.52
C GLY A 21 5.14 -3.32 8.05
N ALA A 22 5.99 -4.23 7.58
CA ALA A 22 6.52 -4.31 6.23
C ALA A 22 7.08 -2.94 5.76
N ASP A 23 6.65 -2.48 4.59
CA ASP A 23 7.08 -1.23 3.93
C ASP A 23 6.08 -0.09 4.13
N LEU A 24 5.18 -0.20 5.12
CA LEU A 24 4.18 0.83 5.38
C LEU A 24 4.78 1.99 6.16
N ASP A 25 4.59 3.21 5.66
CA ASP A 25 4.83 4.43 6.43
C ASP A 25 3.64 4.78 7.34
N CYS A 26 3.86 5.70 8.29
CA CYS A 26 2.85 6.13 9.25
C CYS A 26 1.59 6.71 8.59
N GLY A 27 1.73 7.39 7.44
CA GLY A 27 0.63 7.96 6.67
C GLY A 27 -0.07 6.98 5.73
N SER A 28 0.60 5.89 5.33
CA SER A 28 0.08 4.84 4.45
C SER A 28 -0.57 3.67 5.21
N GLY A 29 -0.68 3.77 6.54
CA GLY A 29 -1.50 2.86 7.36
C GLY A 29 -0.76 2.15 8.51
N LEU A 30 0.56 2.29 8.63
CA LEU A 30 1.32 1.65 9.72
C LEU A 30 0.78 2.05 11.10
N ILE A 31 0.33 3.29 11.25
CA ILE A 31 -0.19 3.79 12.52
C ILE A 31 -1.45 3.04 12.99
N LEU A 32 -2.30 2.61 12.06
CA LEU A 32 -3.48 1.81 12.36
C LEU A 32 -3.05 0.44 12.91
N LEU A 33 -2.02 -0.16 12.31
CA LEU A 33 -1.47 -1.44 12.77
C LEU A 33 -0.82 -1.31 14.14
N ILE A 34 -0.02 -0.27 14.38
CA ILE A 34 0.61 -0.04 15.70
C ILE A 34 -0.48 0.08 16.76
N ARG A 35 -1.50 0.93 16.55
CA ARG A 35 -2.60 1.13 17.50
C ARG A 35 -3.39 -0.16 17.73
N GLU A 36 -3.70 -0.92 16.68
CA GLU A 36 -4.43 -2.18 16.80
C GLU A 36 -3.64 -3.21 17.61
N ASN A 37 -2.33 -3.33 17.39
CA ASN A 37 -1.46 -4.23 18.16
C ASN A 37 -1.22 -3.75 19.60
N MET A 38 -1.12 -2.44 19.84
CA MET A 38 -1.07 -1.84 21.18
C MET A 38 -2.29 -2.22 22.02
N LEU A 39 -3.48 -2.18 21.43
CA LEU A 39 -4.71 -2.52 22.14
C LEU A 39 -4.76 -3.98 22.61
N GLN A 40 -4.03 -4.87 21.94
CA GLN A 40 -3.99 -6.31 22.25
C GLN A 40 -3.05 -6.68 23.40
N ILE A 41 -2.26 -5.73 23.94
CA ILE A 41 -1.33 -6.01 25.05
C ILE A 41 -1.69 -5.19 26.30
N PRO A 42 -1.49 -5.71 27.53
CA PRO A 42 -1.72 -4.94 28.75
C PRO A 42 -0.88 -3.66 28.83
N VAL A 43 -1.34 -2.68 29.62
CA VAL A 43 -0.52 -1.52 29.98
C VAL A 43 0.74 -1.99 30.71
N GLY A 44 1.88 -1.40 30.38
CA GLY A 44 3.19 -1.77 30.91
C GLY A 44 3.91 -2.84 30.08
N GLU A 45 3.21 -3.57 29.23
CA GLU A 45 3.78 -4.60 28.37
C GLU A 45 4.43 -4.02 27.10
N ILE A 46 5.25 -4.85 26.45
CA ILE A 46 6.12 -4.45 25.35
C ILE A 46 5.60 -4.98 24.02
N LEU A 47 5.56 -4.11 23.01
CA LEU A 47 5.37 -4.48 21.60
C LEU A 47 6.69 -4.34 20.86
N GLU A 48 7.03 -5.36 20.09
CA GLU A 48 8.05 -5.28 19.04
C GLU A 48 7.37 -5.06 17.69
N MET A 49 7.79 -4.03 16.97
CA MET A 49 7.41 -3.79 15.59
C MET A 49 8.63 -3.98 14.69
N ARG A 50 8.47 -4.76 13.62
CA ARG A 50 9.47 -4.92 12.56
C ARG A 50 9.05 -4.13 11.35
N THR A 51 9.99 -3.46 10.67
CA THR A 51 9.67 -2.72 9.45
C THR A 51 10.93 -2.45 8.64
N ARG A 52 10.76 -2.31 7.32
CA ARG A 52 11.81 -1.90 6.38
C ARG A 52 11.67 -0.43 6.00
N GLU A 53 10.61 0.24 6.46
CA GLU A 53 10.32 1.63 6.16
C GLU A 53 11.24 2.55 7.01
N PRO A 54 12.19 3.26 6.40
CA PRO A 54 13.19 4.02 7.14
C PRO A 54 12.61 5.23 7.89
N THR A 55 11.52 5.83 7.40
CA THR A 55 10.92 7.04 8.01
C THR A 55 10.39 6.80 9.43
N VAL A 56 10.09 5.54 9.78
CA VAL A 56 9.65 5.12 11.12
C VAL A 56 10.63 5.54 12.20
N ASN A 57 11.94 5.58 11.90
CA ASN A 57 12.96 5.98 12.86
C ASN A 57 12.72 7.39 13.43
N ASP A 58 12.22 8.28 12.58
CA ASP A 58 12.02 9.69 12.91
C ASP A 58 10.60 9.95 13.46
N ASP A 59 9.63 9.18 12.97
CA ASP A 59 8.20 9.36 13.31
C ASP A 59 7.77 8.65 14.60
N LEU A 60 8.33 7.46 14.88
CA LEU A 60 7.85 6.62 15.97
C LEU A 60 8.13 7.19 17.37
N PRO A 61 9.32 7.74 17.68
CA PRO A 61 9.58 8.27 19.02
C PRO A 61 8.69 9.49 19.38
N PRO A 62 8.49 10.49 18.50
CA PRO A 62 7.49 11.54 18.72
C PRO A 62 6.07 11.00 18.90
N TRP A 63 5.66 10.05 18.07
CA TRP A 63 4.32 9.45 18.16
C TRP A 63 4.09 8.76 19.52
N CYS A 64 5.06 8.00 20.02
CA CYS A 64 4.98 7.36 21.34
C CYS A 64 4.73 8.41 22.43
N ARG A 65 5.51 9.50 22.45
CA ARG A 65 5.36 10.59 23.44
C ARG A 65 3.98 11.25 23.37
N MET A 66 3.47 11.49 22.16
CA MET A 66 2.17 12.13 21.94
C MET A 66 1.01 11.22 22.35
N SER A 67 1.08 9.94 22.01
CA SER A 67 0.06 8.93 22.31
C SER A 67 0.14 8.41 23.75
N GLY A 68 1.18 8.76 24.52
CA GLY A 68 1.34 8.34 25.91
C GLY A 68 2.02 6.99 26.09
N HIS A 69 2.69 6.48 25.07
CA HIS A 69 3.52 5.27 25.14
C HIS A 69 4.99 5.62 25.33
N GLU A 70 5.77 4.61 25.74
CA GLU A 70 7.20 4.74 25.94
C GLU A 70 7.95 4.14 24.76
N TYR A 71 8.83 4.92 24.13
CA TYR A 71 9.77 4.38 23.15
C TYR A 71 11.01 3.85 23.88
N LEU A 72 11.28 2.56 23.75
CA LEU A 72 12.38 1.90 24.47
C LEU A 72 13.68 1.86 23.66
N GLY A 73 13.59 1.84 22.33
CA GLY A 73 14.76 1.85 21.45
C GLY A 73 14.56 1.03 20.19
N ARG A 74 15.64 0.91 19.41
CA ARG A 74 15.70 0.19 18.13
C ARG A 74 16.91 -0.73 18.10
N LEU A 75 16.75 -1.87 17.42
CA LEU A 75 17.84 -2.75 16.98
C LEU A 75 17.83 -2.87 15.46
N GLU A 76 19.01 -2.97 14.86
CA GLU A 76 19.12 -3.44 13.47
C GLU A 76 18.86 -4.95 13.42
N GLY A 77 18.07 -5.38 12.45
CA GLY A 77 17.87 -6.77 12.07
C GLY A 77 18.39 -7.02 10.66
N ASP A 78 18.26 -8.26 10.18
CA ASP A 78 18.65 -8.63 8.83
C ASP A 78 17.56 -8.19 7.83
N GLY A 79 17.81 -7.11 7.10
CA GLY A 79 16.87 -6.55 6.12
C GLY A 79 15.68 -5.79 6.70
N TYR A 80 15.61 -5.59 8.03
CA TYR A 80 14.56 -4.80 8.70
C TYR A 80 15.07 -4.22 10.03
N ALA A 81 14.41 -3.18 10.54
CA ALA A 81 14.64 -2.65 11.88
C ALA A 81 13.61 -3.19 12.88
N ARG A 82 14.03 -3.39 14.14
CA ARG A 82 13.17 -3.78 15.26
C ARG A 82 12.99 -2.59 16.19
N TYR A 83 11.75 -2.17 16.42
CA TYR A 83 11.40 -1.07 17.31
C TYR A 83 10.64 -1.61 18.52
N PHE A 84 11.01 -1.12 19.71
CA PHE A 84 10.43 -1.56 20.98
C PHE A 84 9.68 -0.41 21.64
N MET A 85 8.44 -0.69 22.00
CA MET A 85 7.55 0.28 22.64
C MET A 85 6.89 -0.35 23.86
N ARG A 86 6.82 0.38 24.97
CA ARG A 86 6.00 0.00 26.12
C ARG A 86 4.66 0.69 26.03
N ARG A 87 3.58 -0.08 26.18
CA ARG A 87 2.24 0.49 26.28
C ARG A 87 2.13 1.30 27.56
N GLY A 88 1.98 2.61 27.44
CA GLY A 88 1.68 3.48 28.58
C GLY A 88 0.20 3.57 28.90
N GLU A 89 -0.13 4.24 30.00
CA GLU A 89 -1.53 4.49 30.38
C GLU A 89 -2.16 5.57 29.49
N PRO A 90 -3.47 5.43 29.16
CA PRO A 90 -4.23 6.53 28.60
C PRO A 90 -4.15 7.73 29.55
N LYS A 91 -3.75 8.90 29.04
CA LYS A 91 -3.77 10.12 29.85
C LYS A 91 -5.25 10.44 30.13
N THR A 92 -5.67 10.52 31.39
CA THR A 92 -7.08 10.69 31.81
C THR A 92 -7.44 12.12 32.27
N ALA A 93 -6.51 13.07 32.18
CA ALA A 93 -6.74 14.47 32.57
C ALA A 93 -7.63 15.22 31.57
N ALA A 94 -8.29 16.30 32.00
CA ALA A 94 -9.01 17.18 31.09
C ALA A 94 -8.04 17.80 30.06
N GLY A 95 -8.31 17.61 28.76
CA GLY A 95 -7.39 17.98 27.68
C GLY A 95 -6.29 16.96 27.38
N ALA A 96 -6.36 15.76 27.97
CA ALA A 96 -5.51 14.64 27.61
C ALA A 96 -5.82 14.11 26.20
N PRO A 97 -4.83 13.51 25.52
CA PRO A 97 -5.07 12.81 24.25
C PRO A 97 -6.14 11.73 24.39
N PRO A 98 -6.87 11.42 23.30
CA PRO A 98 -7.88 10.36 23.28
C PRO A 98 -7.28 9.02 23.74
N SER A 99 -8.11 8.14 24.30
CA SER A 99 -7.67 6.78 24.61
C SER A 99 -7.23 6.05 23.33
N ASP A 100 -6.40 5.00 23.46
CA ASP A 100 -5.94 4.22 22.29
C ASP A 100 -7.10 3.71 21.42
N ASP A 101 -8.19 3.27 22.06
CA ASP A 101 -9.40 2.79 21.37
C ASP A 101 -10.09 3.91 20.59
N GLN A 102 -10.24 5.09 21.21
CA GLN A 102 -10.84 6.27 20.59
C GLN A 102 -9.98 6.75 19.43
N ALA A 103 -8.67 6.85 19.64
CA ALA A 103 -7.71 7.25 18.62
C ALA A 103 -7.71 6.28 17.43
N LEU A 104 -7.76 4.96 17.67
CA LEU A 104 -7.87 3.96 16.61
C LEU A 104 -9.19 4.10 15.85
N ALA A 105 -10.31 4.29 16.55
CA ALA A 105 -11.61 4.46 15.91
C ALA A 105 -11.66 5.72 15.04
N GLU A 106 -11.11 6.83 15.52
CA GLU A 106 -10.98 8.07 14.76
C GLU A 106 -10.08 7.90 13.54
N ASP A 107 -8.91 7.28 13.69
CA ASP A 107 -7.96 7.08 12.60
C ASP A 107 -8.53 6.09 11.55
N LYS A 108 -9.22 5.02 11.98
CA LYS A 108 -9.97 4.12 11.07
C LYS A 108 -11.05 4.89 10.32
N LYS A 109 -11.80 5.77 10.98
CA LYS A 109 -12.81 6.61 10.33
C LYS A 109 -12.18 7.56 9.31
N LYS A 110 -11.11 8.28 9.67
CA LYS A 110 -10.38 9.16 8.74
C LYS A 110 -9.87 8.39 7.52
N ALA A 111 -9.39 7.16 7.70
CA ALA A 111 -8.93 6.31 6.61
C ALA A 111 -10.08 5.87 5.69
N MET A 112 -11.25 5.51 6.26
CA MET A 112 -12.45 5.16 5.47
C MET A 112 -13.03 6.35 4.72
N ASP A 113 -12.99 7.55 5.31
CA ASP A 113 -13.48 8.79 4.73
C ASP A 113 -12.43 9.46 3.81
N TYR A 114 -11.26 8.84 3.59
CA TYR A 114 -10.18 9.44 2.82
C TYR A 114 -10.55 9.54 1.33
N GLU A 115 -10.41 10.74 0.76
CA GLU A 115 -10.66 11.01 -0.65
C GLU A 115 -9.36 11.32 -1.40
N TRP A 116 -9.01 10.47 -2.37
CA TRP A 116 -7.96 10.75 -3.33
C TRP A 116 -8.41 11.84 -4.30
N ARG A 117 -7.69 12.96 -4.32
CA ARG A 117 -8.00 14.13 -5.16
C ARG A 117 -6.96 14.33 -6.24
N MET A 118 -7.44 14.56 -7.45
CA MET A 118 -6.62 14.82 -8.63
C MET A 118 -7.18 16.05 -9.34
N ARG A 119 -6.29 16.84 -9.95
CA ARG A 119 -6.68 17.92 -10.86
C ARG A 119 -6.14 17.61 -12.24
N VAL A 120 -6.97 17.71 -13.26
CA VAL A 120 -6.56 17.49 -14.65
C VAL A 120 -6.81 18.78 -15.43
N ARG A 121 -5.81 19.21 -16.21
CA ARG A 121 -5.92 20.40 -17.05
C ARG A 121 -5.59 20.03 -18.49
N SER A 122 -6.44 20.42 -19.43
CA SER A 122 -6.07 20.41 -20.85
C SER A 122 -4.97 21.46 -21.09
N THR A 123 -3.80 21.02 -21.52
CA THR A 123 -2.59 21.84 -21.65
C THR A 123 -2.05 21.89 -23.07
N GLY A 124 -2.74 21.28 -24.04
CA GLY A 124 -2.37 21.34 -25.45
C GLY A 124 -3.28 20.49 -26.33
N ASN A 125 -2.94 20.42 -27.62
CA ASN A 125 -3.62 19.53 -28.55
C ASN A 125 -3.38 18.07 -28.16
N LEU A 126 -4.47 17.32 -27.90
CA LEU A 126 -4.41 15.91 -27.48
C LEU A 126 -3.51 15.67 -26.26
N LYS A 127 -3.43 16.65 -25.35
CA LYS A 127 -2.60 16.60 -24.14
C LYS A 127 -3.33 17.16 -22.93
N SER A 128 -3.34 16.39 -21.85
CA SER A 128 -3.74 16.84 -20.51
C SER A 128 -2.63 16.62 -19.51
N THR A 129 -2.44 17.56 -18.58
CA THR A 129 -1.54 17.36 -17.43
C THR A 129 -2.37 17.03 -16.20
N VAL A 130 -2.01 15.92 -15.54
CA VAL A 130 -2.61 15.44 -14.30
C VAL A 130 -1.74 15.88 -13.13
N TYR A 131 -2.37 16.34 -12.05
CA TYR A 131 -1.73 16.78 -10.82
C TYR A 131 -2.34 16.04 -9.62
N CYS A 132 -1.51 15.48 -8.75
CA CYS A 132 -1.93 14.98 -7.44
C CYS A 132 -0.79 15.12 -6.42
N ARG A 133 -1.11 15.59 -5.20
CA ARG A 133 -0.10 15.89 -4.17
C ARG A 133 1.06 16.73 -4.76
N ASN A 134 2.29 16.23 -4.66
CA ASN A 134 3.53 16.79 -5.19
C ASN A 134 3.95 16.20 -6.55
N PHE A 135 3.05 15.48 -7.24
CA PHE A 135 3.32 14.81 -8.50
C PHE A 135 2.53 15.43 -9.66
N SER A 136 3.10 15.36 -10.85
CA SER A 136 2.40 15.63 -12.11
C SER A 136 2.94 14.78 -13.24
N TRP A 137 2.06 14.42 -14.18
CA TRP A 137 2.43 13.75 -15.42
C TRP A 137 1.51 14.17 -16.56
N ASP A 138 1.94 13.91 -17.78
CA ASP A 138 1.18 14.19 -18.98
C ASP A 138 0.48 12.93 -19.51
N LEU A 139 -0.79 13.08 -19.87
CA LEU A 139 -1.59 12.11 -20.61
C LEU A 139 -1.88 12.64 -22.01
N GLY A 140 -1.86 11.73 -22.98
CA GLY A 140 -2.28 11.99 -24.34
C GLY A 140 -3.80 12.03 -24.49
N GLN A 141 -4.24 11.72 -25.69
CA GLN A 141 -5.65 11.53 -26.03
C GLN A 141 -6.32 10.40 -25.24
N PRO A 142 -7.67 10.30 -25.21
CA PRO A 142 -8.36 9.25 -24.46
C PRO A 142 -8.01 7.83 -24.93
N ALA A 143 -7.97 7.59 -26.25
CA ALA A 143 -7.55 6.34 -26.85
C ALA A 143 -6.67 6.62 -28.08
N SER A 144 -5.62 5.81 -28.30
CA SER A 144 -4.73 5.91 -29.45
C SER A 144 -4.54 4.55 -30.14
N PHE A 145 -4.25 4.58 -31.44
CA PHE A 145 -3.90 3.42 -32.28
C PHE A 145 -2.50 3.54 -32.86
N LYS A 146 -1.76 4.59 -32.50
CA LYS A 146 -0.44 4.81 -33.06
C LYS A 146 0.56 3.97 -32.30
N ASP A 147 1.54 3.46 -33.03
CA ASP A 147 2.70 2.81 -32.42
C ASP A 147 3.57 3.78 -31.62
N LYS A 148 3.46 5.09 -31.90
CA LYS A 148 4.26 6.16 -31.28
C LYS A 148 3.40 7.40 -31.01
N ASP A 149 3.26 7.73 -29.73
CA ASP A 149 2.78 9.03 -29.24
C ASP A 149 3.77 9.59 -28.22
N ALA A 150 3.71 10.90 -27.97
CA ALA A 150 4.59 11.56 -26.99
C ALA A 150 4.22 11.23 -25.53
N HIS A 151 2.96 10.87 -25.29
CA HIS A 151 2.41 10.56 -23.96
C HIS A 151 1.42 9.39 -24.10
N PRO A 152 1.30 8.53 -23.08
CA PRO A 152 0.34 7.42 -23.11
C PRO A 152 -1.09 7.94 -23.17
N CYS A 153 -1.98 7.20 -23.83
CA CYS A 153 -3.40 7.53 -23.82
C CYS A 153 -4.07 7.15 -22.48
N ALA A 154 -5.28 7.65 -22.24
CA ALA A 154 -5.98 7.40 -20.97
C ALA A 154 -6.30 5.91 -20.75
N VAL A 155 -6.61 5.18 -21.82
CA VAL A 155 -6.80 3.70 -21.79
C VAL A 155 -5.54 3.00 -21.28
N GLU A 156 -4.38 3.32 -21.83
CA GLU A 156 -3.09 2.74 -21.42
C GLU A 156 -2.73 3.12 -19.99
N ALA A 157 -2.98 4.37 -19.59
CA ALA A 157 -2.72 4.82 -18.22
C ALA A 157 -3.55 4.06 -17.18
N LEU A 158 -4.81 3.73 -17.49
CA LEU A 158 -5.65 2.90 -16.63
C LEU A 158 -5.11 1.47 -16.50
N LEU A 159 -4.72 0.85 -17.63
CA LEU A 159 -4.15 -0.51 -17.64
C LEU A 159 -2.81 -0.55 -16.90
N GLY A 160 -1.96 0.47 -17.12
CA GLY A 160 -0.69 0.65 -16.41
C GLY A 160 -0.89 0.86 -14.91
N ALA A 161 -1.92 1.60 -14.49
CA ALA A 161 -2.25 1.76 -13.07
C ALA A 161 -2.68 0.42 -12.42
N LEU A 162 -3.45 -0.41 -13.12
CA LEU A 162 -3.78 -1.77 -12.65
C LEU A 162 -2.52 -2.64 -12.52
N GLY A 163 -1.69 -2.67 -13.56
CA GLY A 163 -0.45 -3.46 -13.55
C GLY A 163 0.51 -3.01 -12.46
N GLY A 164 0.75 -1.71 -12.33
CA GLY A 164 1.61 -1.14 -11.31
C GLY A 164 1.12 -1.42 -9.89
N ALA A 165 -0.19 -1.28 -9.64
CA ALA A 165 -0.77 -1.55 -8.32
C ALA A 165 -0.63 -3.02 -7.90
N LEU A 166 -0.79 -3.96 -8.86
CA LEU A 166 -0.63 -5.38 -8.57
C LEU A 166 0.84 -5.77 -8.42
N SER A 167 1.75 -5.20 -9.21
CA SER A 167 3.19 -5.50 -9.15
C SER A 167 3.77 -5.05 -7.81
N SER A 168 3.57 -3.78 -7.43
CA SER A 168 4.09 -3.27 -6.16
C SER A 168 3.40 -3.93 -4.96
N GLY A 169 2.08 -4.12 -5.03
CA GLY A 169 1.34 -4.81 -3.97
C GLY A 169 1.83 -6.23 -3.73
N PHE A 170 2.12 -6.97 -4.82
CA PHE A 170 2.59 -8.35 -4.71
C PHE A 170 4.01 -8.42 -4.14
N ALA A 171 4.90 -7.52 -4.56
CA ALA A 171 6.24 -7.41 -3.99
C ALA A 171 6.19 -7.16 -2.46
N THR A 172 5.35 -6.21 -2.02
CA THR A 172 5.16 -5.90 -0.59
C THR A 172 4.58 -7.09 0.18
N ASP A 173 3.58 -7.77 -0.37
CA ASP A 173 2.97 -8.93 0.28
C ASP A 173 3.93 -10.12 0.36
N CYS A 174 4.74 -10.39 -0.69
CA CYS A 174 5.79 -11.40 -0.67
C CYS A 174 6.83 -11.12 0.42
N ALA A 175 7.34 -9.89 0.47
CA ALA A 175 8.31 -9.51 1.48
C ALA A 175 7.74 -9.69 2.91
N ARG A 176 6.46 -9.34 3.13
CA ARG A 176 5.78 -9.55 4.42
C ARG A 176 5.65 -11.02 4.79
N GLU A 177 5.42 -11.89 3.82
CA GLU A 177 5.34 -13.34 4.03
C GLU A 177 6.72 -14.03 4.10
N GLY A 178 7.82 -13.25 4.02
CA GLY A 178 9.18 -13.76 3.99
C GLY A 178 9.46 -14.61 2.75
N LEU A 179 8.90 -14.22 1.60
CA LEU A 179 9.14 -14.84 0.29
C LEU A 179 10.15 -14.01 -0.49
N ASP A 180 11.18 -14.66 -1.00
CA ASP A 180 12.20 -14.07 -1.87
C ASP A 180 11.78 -14.22 -3.34
N VAL A 181 11.41 -13.11 -3.96
CA VAL A 181 10.98 -13.06 -5.37
C VAL A 181 11.94 -12.14 -6.12
N ASP A 182 12.73 -12.73 -7.01
CA ASP A 182 13.82 -12.05 -7.73
C ASP A 182 13.29 -11.02 -8.74
N ASP A 183 12.20 -11.36 -9.43
CA ASP A 183 11.61 -10.52 -10.47
C ASP A 183 10.09 -10.71 -10.55
N ILE A 184 9.39 -9.63 -10.86
CA ILE A 184 7.93 -9.58 -11.04
C ILE A 184 7.63 -8.79 -12.31
N GLU A 185 7.13 -9.49 -13.34
CA GLU A 185 6.66 -8.88 -14.58
C GLU A 185 5.14 -9.02 -14.71
N ILE A 186 4.46 -7.92 -15.00
CA ILE A 186 3.01 -7.93 -15.26
C ILE A 186 2.73 -7.41 -16.66
N THR A 187 2.03 -8.24 -17.44
CA THR A 187 1.43 -7.83 -18.71
C THR A 187 -0.05 -7.55 -18.51
N VAL A 188 -0.52 -6.41 -19.03
CA VAL A 188 -1.94 -6.03 -19.00
C VAL A 188 -2.42 -5.74 -20.42
N ARG A 189 -3.52 -6.37 -20.83
CA ARG A 189 -4.14 -6.16 -22.14
C ARG A 189 -5.60 -5.80 -21.95
N GLY A 190 -6.06 -4.72 -22.55
CA GLY A 190 -7.47 -4.31 -22.52
C GLY A 190 -8.08 -4.29 -23.90
N LYS A 191 -9.34 -4.72 -24.01
CA LYS A 191 -10.12 -4.64 -25.25
C LYS A 191 -11.37 -3.81 -25.00
N LEU A 192 -11.60 -2.79 -25.82
CA LEU A 192 -12.85 -2.02 -25.81
C LEU A 192 -13.93 -2.72 -26.64
N ARG A 193 -15.20 -2.54 -26.27
CA ARG A 193 -16.36 -3.12 -26.99
C ARG A 193 -16.56 -2.45 -28.34
N ASN A 194 -16.65 -1.12 -28.34
CA ASN A 194 -16.81 -0.35 -29.56
C ASN A 194 -16.00 0.96 -29.50
N ILE A 195 -14.86 0.95 -30.18
CA ILE A 195 -14.00 2.13 -30.27
C ILE A 195 -14.53 3.19 -31.24
N LEU A 196 -15.36 2.80 -32.21
CA LEU A 196 -15.99 3.73 -33.15
C LEU A 196 -17.05 4.60 -32.42
N ALA A 197 -17.70 4.05 -31.39
CA ALA A 197 -18.58 4.80 -30.51
C ALA A 197 -17.85 5.91 -29.74
N HIS A 198 -16.61 5.64 -29.27
CA HIS A 198 -15.76 6.68 -28.67
C HIS A 198 -15.40 7.80 -29.66
N MET A 199 -15.17 7.45 -30.93
CA MET A 199 -14.89 8.41 -32.00
C MET A 199 -16.13 9.18 -32.48
N GLY A 200 -17.33 8.82 -32.01
CA GLY A 200 -18.59 9.41 -32.48
C GLY A 200 -18.97 9.03 -33.91
N LEU A 201 -18.39 7.96 -34.45
CA LEU A 201 -18.67 7.49 -35.82
C LEU A 201 -19.95 6.66 -35.90
N GLU A 202 -20.34 6.01 -34.80
CA GLU A 202 -21.60 5.27 -34.68
C GLU A 202 -22.07 5.20 -33.22
N PRO A 203 -23.36 4.91 -32.94
CA PRO A 203 -23.82 4.59 -31.59
C PRO A 203 -23.26 3.25 -31.10
N GLY A 204 -22.97 3.14 -29.81
CA GLY A 204 -22.51 1.89 -29.21
C GLY A 204 -21.96 2.05 -27.81
N ASP A 205 -21.46 0.96 -27.23
CA ASP A 205 -20.84 0.94 -25.91
C ASP A 205 -19.31 1.08 -26.02
N PRO A 206 -18.72 2.20 -25.55
CA PRO A 206 -17.27 2.42 -25.62
C PRO A 206 -16.50 1.82 -24.44
N SER A 207 -17.16 1.11 -23.51
CA SER A 207 -16.52 0.52 -22.33
C SER A 207 -15.56 -0.64 -22.67
N PHE A 208 -14.79 -1.08 -21.68
CA PHE A 208 -14.00 -2.29 -21.81
C PHE A 208 -14.89 -3.54 -21.93
N ALA A 209 -14.59 -4.37 -22.92
CA ALA A 209 -15.13 -5.71 -23.06
C ALA A 209 -14.44 -6.68 -22.10
N SER A 210 -13.11 -6.62 -22.07
CA SER A 210 -12.28 -7.49 -21.24
C SER A 210 -10.94 -6.82 -20.88
N ILE A 211 -10.39 -7.22 -19.74
CA ILE A 211 -9.02 -6.93 -19.34
C ILE A 211 -8.36 -8.26 -18.96
N GLU A 212 -7.19 -8.52 -19.53
CA GLU A 212 -6.37 -9.69 -19.22
C GLU A 212 -5.08 -9.25 -18.54
N VAL A 213 -4.81 -9.80 -17.36
CA VAL A 213 -3.57 -9.61 -16.60
C VAL A 213 -2.83 -10.94 -16.54
N LYS A 214 -1.53 -10.92 -16.81
CA LYS A 214 -0.64 -12.06 -16.51
C LYS A 214 0.53 -11.56 -15.68
N CYS A 215 0.70 -12.14 -14.51
CA CYS A 215 1.84 -11.93 -13.63
C CYS A 215 2.80 -13.12 -13.75
N PHE A 216 4.08 -12.81 -13.95
CA PHE A 216 5.20 -13.73 -13.97
C PHE A 216 6.09 -13.39 -12.79
N ALA A 217 6.47 -14.40 -12.00
CA ALA A 217 7.36 -14.21 -10.86
C ALA A 217 8.50 -15.23 -10.87
N SER A 218 9.73 -14.75 -10.75
CA SER A 218 10.93 -15.59 -10.61
C SER A 218 11.21 -15.80 -9.13
N THR A 219 11.24 -17.05 -8.67
CA THR A 219 11.52 -17.37 -7.25
C THR A 219 11.88 -18.84 -7.06
N MET A 220 12.74 -19.11 -6.07
CA MET A 220 13.07 -20.46 -5.61
C MET A 220 12.20 -20.93 -4.43
N ASP A 221 11.35 -20.05 -3.91
CA ASP A 221 10.47 -20.37 -2.79
C ASP A 221 9.27 -21.25 -3.19
N ASN A 222 8.51 -21.68 -2.18
CA ASN A 222 7.36 -22.54 -2.36
C ASN A 222 6.29 -21.92 -3.27
N GLU A 223 6.11 -22.48 -4.48
CA GLU A 223 5.15 -22.00 -5.48
C GLU A 223 3.73 -21.85 -4.94
N ASN A 224 3.25 -22.79 -4.11
CA ASN A 224 1.90 -22.73 -3.57
C ASN A 224 1.74 -21.54 -2.62
N LYS A 225 2.75 -21.26 -1.79
CA LYS A 225 2.74 -20.11 -0.89
C LYS A 225 2.75 -18.81 -1.71
N VAL A 226 3.63 -18.70 -2.69
CA VAL A 226 3.73 -17.53 -3.59
C VAL A 226 2.42 -17.30 -4.35
N ARG A 227 1.80 -18.35 -4.88
CA ARG A 227 0.49 -18.28 -5.54
C ARG A 227 -0.61 -17.82 -4.60
N SER A 228 -0.64 -18.33 -3.36
CA SER A 228 -1.62 -17.89 -2.36
C SER A 228 -1.42 -16.41 -1.97
N THR A 229 -0.17 -15.95 -1.90
CA THR A 229 0.14 -14.53 -1.68
C THR A 229 -0.37 -13.67 -2.82
N TRP A 230 -0.15 -14.08 -4.07
CA TRP A 230 -0.66 -13.38 -5.25
C TRP A 230 -2.20 -13.25 -5.23
N GLU A 231 -2.92 -14.34 -4.93
CA GLU A 231 -4.37 -14.32 -4.83
C GLU A 231 -4.88 -13.35 -3.77
N GLN A 232 -4.21 -13.27 -2.62
CA GLN A 232 -4.53 -12.30 -1.57
C GLN A 232 -4.25 -10.87 -2.02
N THR A 233 -3.12 -10.60 -2.68
CA THR A 233 -2.80 -9.28 -3.24
C THR A 233 -3.88 -8.83 -4.22
N VAL A 234 -4.27 -9.69 -5.15
CA VAL A 234 -5.33 -9.40 -6.14
C VAL A 234 -6.66 -9.09 -5.44
N ALA A 235 -7.04 -9.89 -4.44
CA ALA A 235 -8.29 -9.70 -3.70
C ALA A 235 -8.33 -8.40 -2.89
N ARG A 236 -7.17 -7.92 -2.42
CA ARG A 236 -7.06 -6.68 -1.63
C ARG A 236 -6.84 -5.43 -2.49
N SER A 237 -6.51 -5.58 -3.78
CA SER A 237 -6.28 -4.44 -4.68
C SER A 237 -7.56 -3.66 -4.97
N PRO A 238 -7.65 -2.37 -4.59
CA PRO A 238 -8.83 -1.56 -4.86
C PRO A 238 -9.12 -1.41 -6.35
N ILE A 239 -8.07 -1.34 -7.19
CA ILE A 239 -8.20 -1.20 -8.64
C ILE A 239 -8.71 -2.50 -9.26
N ALA A 240 -8.15 -3.65 -8.91
CA ALA A 240 -8.60 -4.95 -9.42
C ALA A 240 -10.03 -5.25 -8.97
N ALA A 241 -10.34 -5.04 -7.68
CA ALA A 241 -11.68 -5.24 -7.12
C ALA A 241 -12.74 -4.31 -7.75
N THR A 242 -12.35 -3.09 -8.13
CA THR A 242 -13.24 -2.15 -8.83
C THR A 242 -13.49 -2.59 -10.27
N LEU A 243 -12.43 -2.92 -11.00
CA LEU A 243 -12.55 -3.34 -12.40
C LEU A 243 -13.29 -4.67 -12.54
N ALA A 244 -13.07 -5.63 -11.64
CA ALA A 244 -13.78 -6.91 -11.63
C ALA A 244 -15.32 -6.79 -11.54
N LYS A 245 -15.83 -5.66 -11.02
CA LYS A 245 -17.28 -5.38 -10.96
C LYS A 245 -17.84 -4.86 -12.28
N ALA A 246 -17.00 -4.33 -13.17
CA ALA A 246 -17.42 -3.57 -14.35
C ALA A 246 -16.97 -4.21 -15.68
N VAL A 247 -15.92 -5.03 -15.68
CA VAL A 247 -15.35 -5.66 -16.86
C VAL A 247 -15.05 -7.13 -16.62
N ASP A 248 -15.06 -7.93 -17.68
CA ASP A 248 -14.53 -9.30 -17.65
C ASP A 248 -13.01 -9.26 -17.42
N LEU A 249 -12.62 -9.38 -16.14
CA LEU A 249 -11.24 -9.31 -15.67
C LEU A 249 -10.66 -10.72 -15.49
N ASN A 250 -9.75 -11.10 -16.37
CA ASN A 250 -9.08 -12.40 -16.34
C ASN A 250 -7.63 -12.23 -15.84
N ILE A 251 -7.30 -12.82 -14.69
CA ILE A 251 -5.98 -12.70 -14.08
C ILE A 251 -5.33 -14.09 -14.03
N LYS A 252 -4.10 -14.19 -14.53
CA LYS A 252 -3.29 -15.41 -14.51
C LYS A 252 -1.97 -15.17 -13.80
N PHE A 253 -1.46 -16.23 -13.17
CA PHE A 253 -0.20 -16.21 -12.45
C PHE A 253 0.65 -17.44 -12.80
N ALA A 254 1.92 -17.19 -13.12
CA ALA A 254 2.93 -18.20 -13.39
C ALA A 254 4.20 -17.89 -12.60
N VAL A 255 4.75 -18.91 -11.95
CA VAL A 255 6.14 -18.89 -11.50
C VAL A 255 7.00 -19.36 -12.67
N VAL A 256 8.07 -18.64 -12.95
CA VAL A 256 8.96 -18.84 -14.10
C VAL A 256 10.38 -19.15 -13.66
#